data_AF-A0A1A2AZW1-F1
#
_entry.id   AF-A0A1A2AZW1-F1
#
_cell.length_a   1.000
_cell.length_b   1.000
_cell.length_c   1.000
_cell.angle_alpha   90.00
_cell.angle_beta   90.00
_cell.angle_gamma   90.00
#
_symmetry.space_group_name_H-M   'P 1'
#
loop_
_entity.id
_entity.type
_entity.pdbx_description
1 polymer ?
#
loop_
_entity_poly.entity_id
_entity_poly.type
_entity_poly.pdbx_seq_one_letter_code
_entity_poly.pdbx_strand_id
1 'polypeptide(L)'
;MPTNEQRRANAKRKLERQLERRAKQAKTRRIVLIAAGSIVAVAVIAAVVITIVNTKHDHKSTTASTTTSSSSPETTTPAGSPPSAAPLPPFKPSADVGANCEYPASSEPAAKQVKPPRTGKVPTDPAQVSASMVTNQGHIGLMLANNESPCTVNSFASLIGQKYFDNTKCHRLTTSPGLGVLQCGDPKGEGTGGPGYQFANEYPTDQYPPNDPKAQEPVLYPRGTLAMANAGPGTNGSQFFMVYKDSQLPPQYTVFGTIQPDGLATLDKIAKAGVAGGGEDGAPATEVTITSVLLD
;
A
#
# COMPACT_ATOMS: atom_id res chain seq x y z
N MET A 1 32.87 -43.64 -16.83
CA MET A 1 32.67 -42.63 -15.76
C MET A 1 32.20 -41.33 -16.41
N PRO A 2 31.20 -40.62 -15.85
CA PRO A 2 30.70 -39.37 -16.44
C PRO A 2 31.78 -38.28 -16.35
N THR A 3 31.94 -37.52 -17.45
CA THR A 3 32.93 -36.44 -17.59
C THR A 3 32.61 -35.27 -16.65
N ASN A 4 33.61 -34.44 -16.32
CA ASN A 4 33.43 -33.30 -15.42
C ASN A 4 32.36 -32.30 -15.91
N GLU A 5 32.21 -32.14 -17.23
CA GLU A 5 31.16 -31.31 -17.83
C GLU A 5 29.75 -31.90 -17.64
N GLN A 6 29.59 -33.21 -17.82
CA GLN A 6 28.32 -33.89 -17.58
C GLN A 6 27.89 -33.79 -16.12
N ARG A 7 28.83 -33.84 -15.18
CA ARG A 7 28.55 -33.64 -13.74
C ARG A 7 28.06 -32.22 -13.45
N ARG A 8 28.69 -31.20 -14.06
CA ARG A 8 28.30 -29.79 -13.89
C ARG A 8 26.93 -29.48 -14.49
N ALA A 9 26.64 -30.02 -15.68
CA ALA A 9 25.33 -29.88 -16.32
C ALA A 9 24.20 -30.53 -15.50
N ASN A 10 24.44 -31.74 -14.98
CA ASN A 10 23.48 -32.43 -14.12
C ASN A 10 23.29 -31.71 -12.77
N ALA A 11 24.34 -31.14 -12.19
CA ALA A 11 24.25 -30.32 -10.98
C ALA A 11 23.41 -29.05 -11.22
N LYS A 12 23.63 -28.35 -12.34
CA LYS A 12 22.87 -27.14 -12.70
C LYS A 12 21.38 -27.45 -12.89
N ARG A 13 21.07 -28.51 -13.64
CA ARG A 13 19.68 -28.95 -13.87
C ARG A 13 18.99 -29.40 -12.58
N LYS A 14 19.74 -30.00 -11.64
CA LYS A 14 19.22 -30.37 -10.31
C LYS A 14 18.94 -29.13 -9.47
N LEU A 15 19.82 -28.12 -9.52
CA LEU A 15 19.65 -26.84 -8.82
C LEU A 15 18.45 -26.05 -9.37
N GLU A 16 18.31 -25.94 -10.69
CA GLU A 16 17.16 -25.28 -11.33
C GLU A 16 15.83 -25.95 -10.94
N ARG A 17 15.78 -27.28 -10.95
CA ARG A 17 14.61 -28.03 -10.45
C ARG A 17 14.34 -27.79 -8.96
N GLN A 18 15.38 -27.61 -8.14
CA GLN A 18 15.21 -27.28 -6.73
C GLN A 18 14.68 -25.85 -6.53
N LEU A 19 15.18 -24.89 -7.30
CA LEU A 19 14.71 -23.50 -7.25
C LEU A 19 13.26 -23.38 -7.74
N GLU A 20 12.89 -24.07 -8.82
CA GLU A 20 11.52 -24.08 -9.33
C GLU A 20 10.54 -24.72 -8.33
N ARG A 21 10.95 -25.82 -7.66
CA ARG A 21 10.16 -26.43 -6.58
C ARG A 21 10.00 -25.49 -5.38
N ARG A 22 11.07 -24.80 -4.98
CA ARG A 22 11.01 -23.80 -3.89
C ARG A 22 10.11 -22.61 -4.25
N ALA A 23 10.19 -22.11 -5.48
CA ALA A 23 9.35 -21.01 -5.95
C ALA A 23 7.87 -21.41 -6.01
N LYS A 24 7.55 -22.61 -6.51
CA LYS A 24 6.18 -23.16 -6.50
C LYS A 24 5.68 -23.34 -5.06
N GLN A 25 6.47 -23.93 -4.17
CA GLN A 25 6.11 -24.10 -2.76
C GLN A 25 5.90 -22.76 -2.04
N ALA A 26 6.70 -21.73 -2.34
CA ALA A 26 6.51 -20.38 -1.78
C ALA A 26 5.20 -19.73 -2.26
N LYS A 27 4.86 -19.86 -3.56
CA LYS A 27 3.57 -19.40 -4.10
C LYS A 27 2.39 -20.16 -3.48
N THR A 28 2.46 -21.49 -3.40
CA THR A 28 1.39 -22.30 -2.80
C THR A 28 1.23 -22.02 -1.31
N ARG A 29 2.33 -21.84 -0.56
CA ARG A 29 2.27 -21.50 0.88
C ARG A 29 1.65 -20.11 1.10
N ARG A 30 1.94 -19.13 0.25
CA ARG A 30 1.27 -17.81 0.29
C ARG A 30 -0.23 -17.93 0.02
N ILE A 31 -0.63 -18.68 -1.01
CA ILE A 31 -2.05 -18.88 -1.35
C ILE A 31 -2.80 -19.63 -0.24
N VAL A 32 -2.19 -20.67 0.35
CA VAL A 32 -2.81 -21.44 1.44
C VAL A 32 -2.92 -20.61 2.73
N LEU A 33 -1.94 -19.76 3.06
CA LEU A 33 -2.05 -18.85 4.20
C LEU A 33 -3.17 -17.82 4.02
N ILE A 34 -3.34 -17.28 2.80
CA ILE A 34 -4.41 -16.33 2.48
C ILE A 34 -5.78 -17.04 2.55
N ALA A 35 -5.89 -18.27 2.02
CA ALA A 35 -7.15 -19.03 2.03
C ALA A 35 -7.50 -19.62 3.42
N ALA A 36 -6.52 -19.98 4.25
CA ALA A 36 -6.77 -20.45 5.62
C ALA A 36 -7.17 -19.29 6.54
N GLY A 37 -6.61 -18.10 6.33
CA GLY A 37 -7.01 -16.89 7.06
C GLY A 37 -8.47 -16.50 6.82
N SER A 38 -8.98 -16.66 5.60
CA SER A 38 -10.38 -16.35 5.27
C SER A 38 -11.38 -17.36 5.84
N ILE A 39 -11.03 -18.65 5.92
CA ILE A 39 -11.92 -19.67 6.52
C ILE A 39 -12.05 -19.49 8.04
N VAL A 40 -10.94 -19.17 8.73
CA VAL A 40 -10.97 -18.93 10.18
C VAL A 40 -11.70 -17.63 10.51
N ALA A 41 -11.51 -16.57 9.72
CA ALA A 41 -12.23 -15.31 9.92
C ALA A 41 -13.75 -15.46 9.72
N VAL A 42 -14.19 -16.21 8.71
CA VAL A 42 -15.63 -16.48 8.47
C VAL A 42 -16.25 -17.32 9.59
N ALA A 43 -15.52 -18.30 10.13
CA ALA A 43 -16.00 -19.12 11.24
C ALA A 43 -16.14 -18.31 12.55
N VAL A 44 -15.22 -17.39 12.82
CA VAL A 44 -15.28 -16.49 14.00
C VAL A 44 -16.43 -15.49 13.86
N ILE A 45 -16.65 -14.93 12.67
CA ILE A 45 -17.77 -14.00 12.41
C ILE A 45 -19.12 -14.73 12.56
N ALA A 46 -19.24 -15.96 12.05
CA ALA A 46 -20.45 -16.76 12.21
C ALA A 46 -20.75 -17.09 13.69
N ALA A 47 -19.72 -17.41 14.49
CA ALA A 47 -19.88 -17.68 15.91
C ALA A 47 -20.32 -16.44 16.72
N VAL A 48 -19.81 -15.25 16.36
CA VAL A 48 -20.19 -13.97 16.98
C VAL A 48 -21.62 -13.56 16.61
N VAL A 49 -22.05 -13.78 15.37
CA VAL A 49 -23.43 -13.49 14.95
C VAL A 49 -24.43 -14.43 15.65
N ILE A 50 -24.11 -15.71 15.81
CA ILE A 50 -24.97 -16.68 16.51
C ILE A 50 -25.11 -16.32 18.01
N THR A 51 -24.04 -15.84 18.65
CA THR A 51 -24.10 -15.42 20.07
C THR A 51 -24.90 -14.12 20.28
N ILE A 52 -24.84 -13.18 19.34
CA ILE A 52 -25.61 -11.92 19.42
C ILE A 52 -27.10 -12.14 19.13
N VAL A 53 -27.45 -13.08 18.25
CA VAL A 53 -28.87 -13.40 17.95
C VAL A 53 -29.51 -14.19 19.10
N ASN A 54 -28.80 -15.11 19.75
CA ASN A 54 -29.33 -15.87 20.88
C ASN A 54 -29.43 -15.08 22.19
N THR A 55 -28.71 -13.96 22.34
CA THR A 55 -28.80 -13.10 23.55
C THR A 55 -29.84 -11.99 23.45
N LYS A 56 -30.54 -11.85 22.31
CA LYS A 56 -31.62 -10.85 22.11
C LYS A 56 -33.04 -11.37 22.34
N HIS A 57 -33.20 -12.63 22.73
CA HIS A 57 -34.48 -13.20 23.14
C HIS A 57 -34.49 -13.47 24.63
N ASP A 58 -34.49 -12.42 25.46
CA ASP A 58 -35.20 -12.45 26.72
C ASP A 58 -35.39 -11.02 27.25
N HIS A 59 -36.54 -10.81 27.89
CA HIS A 59 -37.01 -9.64 28.65
C HIS A 59 -38.26 -8.95 28.09
N LYS A 60 -39.41 -9.44 28.56
CA LYS A 60 -40.58 -8.59 28.80
C LYS A 60 -41.22 -8.91 30.15
N SER A 61 -41.42 -7.85 30.94
CA SER A 61 -42.48 -7.63 31.95
C SER A 61 -42.11 -7.67 33.45
N THR A 62 -42.05 -6.46 34.05
CA THR A 62 -42.98 -5.95 35.09
C THR A 62 -42.80 -6.33 36.58
N THR A 63 -42.34 -5.32 37.35
CA THR A 63 -42.86 -4.80 38.65
C THR A 63 -42.41 -5.37 40.02
N ALA A 64 -41.96 -4.41 40.85
CA ALA A 64 -42.18 -4.18 42.30
C ALA A 64 -41.03 -4.34 43.32
N SER A 65 -40.85 -3.23 44.06
CA SER A 65 -40.56 -3.08 45.50
C SER A 65 -39.11 -2.98 46.03
N THR A 66 -38.73 -1.71 46.29
CA THR A 66 -38.19 -1.15 47.55
C THR A 66 -37.18 -1.95 48.38
N THR A 67 -35.92 -1.49 48.45
CA THR A 67 -35.25 -1.11 49.72
C THR A 67 -33.97 -0.29 49.47
N THR A 68 -33.77 0.67 50.37
CA THR A 68 -32.71 1.68 50.45
C THR A 68 -31.35 1.10 50.82
N SER A 69 -30.26 1.55 50.20
CA SER A 69 -28.92 1.69 50.82
C SER A 69 -27.99 2.54 49.95
N SER A 70 -27.37 3.54 50.57
CA SER A 70 -26.46 4.54 50.00
C SER A 70 -25.03 4.03 49.86
N SER A 71 -24.32 4.36 48.78
CA SER A 71 -22.98 5.00 48.80
C SER A 71 -22.29 5.09 47.42
N SER A 72 -21.91 6.33 47.07
CA SER A 72 -20.77 6.80 46.24
C SER A 72 -20.70 6.55 44.72
N PRO A 73 -20.10 7.50 43.95
CA PRO A 73 -20.19 7.54 42.49
C PRO A 73 -18.97 6.86 41.85
N GLU A 74 -19.21 5.86 41.00
CA GLU A 74 -18.21 5.44 40.00
C GLU A 74 -18.55 6.05 38.64
N THR A 75 -17.61 6.85 38.19
CA THR A 75 -17.50 7.52 36.91
C THR A 75 -17.75 6.54 35.76
N THR A 76 -18.85 6.76 35.04
CA THR A 76 -19.07 6.21 33.71
C THR A 76 -17.97 6.71 32.76
N THR A 77 -17.06 5.82 32.39
CA THR A 77 -16.16 6.05 31.26
C THR A 77 -16.84 5.47 30.02
N PRO A 78 -17.15 6.26 28.97
CA PRO A 78 -17.68 5.70 27.72
C PRO A 78 -16.60 4.89 27.00
N ALA A 79 -17.01 3.78 26.38
CA ALA A 79 -16.19 2.93 25.54
C ALA A 79 -15.41 3.75 24.49
N GLY A 80 -14.09 3.81 24.65
CA GLY A 80 -13.18 4.58 23.82
C GLY A 80 -12.83 3.86 22.51
N SER A 81 -12.67 4.67 21.46
CA SER A 81 -12.23 4.38 20.10
C SER A 81 -11.15 3.30 19.97
N PRO A 82 -11.06 2.60 18.82
CA PRO A 82 -9.93 1.70 18.56
C PRO A 82 -8.60 2.45 18.71
N PRO A 83 -7.53 1.77 19.19
CA PRO A 83 -6.24 2.41 19.44
C PRO A 83 -5.76 3.11 18.18
N SER A 84 -5.54 4.42 18.29
CA SER A 84 -5.00 5.25 17.21
C SER A 84 -3.54 4.82 16.98
N ALA A 85 -3.22 4.36 15.77
CA ALA A 85 -1.85 4.04 15.39
C ALA A 85 -0.94 5.25 15.60
N ALA A 86 0.33 5.02 15.92
CA ALA A 86 1.30 6.09 16.05
C ALA A 86 1.42 6.88 14.73
N PRO A 87 1.66 8.20 14.76
CA PRO A 87 1.88 8.97 13.54
C PRO A 87 3.13 8.47 12.79
N LEU A 88 3.23 8.82 11.51
CA LEU A 88 4.50 8.72 10.77
C LEU A 88 5.63 9.41 11.55
N PRO A 89 6.85 8.86 11.52
CA PRO A 89 7.98 9.49 12.19
C PRO A 89 8.29 10.85 11.54
N PRO A 90 8.80 11.84 12.29
CA PRO A 90 9.26 13.08 11.68
C PRO A 90 10.43 12.79 10.73
N PHE A 91 10.41 13.41 9.55
CA PHE A 91 11.53 13.35 8.63
C PHE A 91 12.77 14.02 9.21
N LYS A 92 13.87 13.27 9.26
CA LYS A 92 15.20 13.76 9.61
C LYS A 92 16.11 13.56 8.40
N PRO A 93 16.49 14.64 7.68
CA PRO A 93 17.32 14.51 6.49
C PRO A 93 18.67 13.91 6.84
N SER A 94 19.07 12.88 6.11
CA SER A 94 20.45 12.39 6.13
C SER A 94 21.34 13.26 5.24
N ALA A 95 22.67 13.23 5.45
CA ALA A 95 23.60 13.93 4.56
C ALA A 95 23.59 13.37 3.13
N ASP A 96 23.08 12.15 2.96
CA ASP A 96 23.11 11.37 1.72
C ASP A 96 21.74 11.34 1.00
N VAL A 97 20.76 12.13 1.44
CA VAL A 97 19.44 12.20 0.77
C VAL A 97 19.64 12.58 -0.71
N GLY A 98 19.22 11.67 -1.61
CA GLY A 98 19.39 11.83 -3.04
C GLY A 98 20.83 11.72 -3.56
N ALA A 99 21.81 11.36 -2.74
CA ALA A 99 23.22 11.33 -3.16
C ALA A 99 23.53 10.19 -4.15
N ASN A 100 22.86 9.03 -4.01
CA ASN A 100 23.07 7.86 -4.86
C ASN A 100 21.77 7.11 -5.16
N CYS A 101 20.96 7.63 -6.08
CA CYS A 101 19.76 6.94 -6.54
C CYS A 101 20.12 5.84 -7.55
N GLU A 102 19.67 4.61 -7.29
CA GLU A 102 19.92 3.45 -8.14
C GLU A 102 18.61 2.79 -8.56
N TYR A 103 18.59 2.28 -9.79
CA TYR A 103 17.41 1.68 -10.43
C TYR A 103 17.79 0.36 -11.12
N PRO A 104 18.28 -0.65 -10.37
CA PRO A 104 18.63 -1.94 -10.94
C PRO A 104 17.43 -2.60 -11.64
N ALA A 105 17.72 -3.39 -12.67
CA ALA A 105 16.71 -4.16 -13.38
C ALA A 105 15.95 -5.10 -12.43
N SER A 106 14.63 -5.18 -12.58
CA SER A 106 13.80 -6.15 -11.87
C SER A 106 13.84 -7.51 -12.57
N SER A 107 13.40 -8.56 -11.88
CA SER A 107 13.27 -9.91 -12.49
C SER A 107 12.21 -9.98 -13.59
N GLU A 108 11.17 -9.15 -13.48
CA GLU A 108 10.11 -9.03 -14.46
C GLU A 108 10.45 -7.91 -15.47
N PRO A 109 10.15 -8.11 -16.77
CA PRO A 109 10.33 -7.06 -17.77
C PRO A 109 9.33 -5.93 -17.58
N ALA A 110 9.63 -4.77 -18.18
CA ALA A 110 8.73 -3.62 -18.15
C ALA A 110 7.36 -3.94 -18.77
N ALA A 111 6.29 -3.62 -18.07
CA ALA A 111 4.91 -3.78 -18.54
C ALA A 111 4.59 -2.89 -19.76
N LYS A 112 5.29 -1.76 -19.88
CA LYS A 112 5.26 -0.83 -20.99
C LYS A 112 6.69 -0.35 -21.23
N GLN A 113 7.09 -0.17 -22.48
CA GLN A 113 8.48 0.17 -22.81
C GLN A 113 8.87 1.53 -22.22
N VAL A 114 9.90 1.53 -21.36
CA VAL A 114 10.52 2.73 -20.78
C VAL A 114 12.00 2.49 -20.52
N LYS A 115 12.74 3.59 -20.35
CA LYS A 115 14.10 3.58 -19.85
C LYS A 115 14.10 3.89 -18.35
N PRO A 116 14.96 3.22 -17.55
CA PRO A 116 15.19 3.62 -16.18
C PRO A 116 15.62 5.10 -16.10
N PRO A 117 15.28 5.81 -15.01
CA PRO A 117 15.75 7.18 -14.78
C PRO A 117 17.28 7.23 -14.61
N ARG A 118 17.83 8.45 -14.64
CA ARG A 118 19.26 8.68 -14.40
C ARG A 118 19.64 8.24 -12.98
N THR A 119 20.72 7.47 -12.85
CA THR A 119 21.30 7.06 -11.57
C THR A 119 22.27 8.11 -11.00
N GLY A 120 22.62 7.95 -9.72
CA GLY A 120 23.55 8.80 -8.99
C GLY A 120 22.86 9.96 -8.28
N LYS A 121 23.52 11.12 -8.21
CA LYS A 121 23.03 12.28 -7.46
C LYS A 121 21.77 12.87 -8.09
N VAL A 122 20.69 12.97 -7.31
CA VAL A 122 19.43 13.63 -7.67
C VAL A 122 19.31 14.92 -6.85
N PRO A 123 19.02 16.08 -7.48
CA PRO A 123 18.77 17.33 -6.76
C PRO A 123 17.53 17.23 -5.86
N THR A 124 17.64 17.71 -4.63
CA THR A 124 16.53 17.84 -3.67
C THR A 124 15.87 19.22 -3.68
N ASP A 125 16.36 20.12 -4.55
CA ASP A 125 15.79 21.44 -4.81
C ASP A 125 15.20 21.47 -6.24
N PRO A 126 13.95 21.97 -6.43
CA PRO A 126 13.05 22.47 -5.39
C PRO A 126 12.61 21.36 -4.44
N ALA A 127 12.31 21.74 -3.20
CA ALA A 127 11.90 20.78 -2.16
C ALA A 127 10.60 20.04 -2.53
N GLN A 128 9.72 20.69 -3.26
CA GLN A 128 8.51 20.10 -3.77
C GLN A 128 8.39 20.30 -5.28
N VAL A 129 7.81 19.31 -5.96
CA VAL A 129 7.54 19.35 -7.40
C VAL A 129 6.04 19.12 -7.60
N SER A 130 5.37 20.03 -8.30
CA SER A 130 3.94 19.89 -8.58
C SER A 130 3.72 18.99 -9.79
N ALA A 131 2.68 18.16 -9.72
CA ALA A 131 2.26 17.32 -10.82
C ALA A 131 0.73 17.24 -10.91
N SER A 132 0.22 17.26 -12.13
CA SER A 132 -1.21 17.16 -12.43
C SER A 132 -1.52 15.80 -13.04
N MET A 133 -2.35 15.00 -12.36
CA MET A 133 -2.89 13.75 -12.89
C MET A 133 -4.35 13.95 -13.33
N VAL A 134 -4.64 13.60 -14.58
CA VAL A 134 -5.99 13.64 -15.14
C VAL A 134 -6.53 12.22 -15.19
N THR A 135 -7.75 12.03 -14.68
CA THR A 135 -8.47 10.77 -14.76
C THR A 135 -9.84 10.96 -15.40
N ASN A 136 -10.46 9.88 -15.87
CA ASN A 136 -11.86 9.88 -16.30
C ASN A 136 -12.85 10.18 -15.16
N GLN A 137 -12.41 10.27 -13.90
CA GLN A 137 -13.25 10.59 -12.74
C GLN A 137 -13.07 12.01 -12.21
N GLY A 138 -12.01 12.71 -12.64
CA GLY A 138 -11.64 14.05 -12.17
C GLY A 138 -10.12 14.29 -12.18
N HIS A 139 -9.74 15.52 -11.85
CA HIS A 139 -8.34 15.91 -11.68
C HIS A 139 -7.83 15.52 -10.30
N ILE A 140 -6.54 15.21 -10.22
CA ILE A 140 -5.82 14.91 -8.99
C ILE A 140 -4.50 15.68 -9.02
N GLY A 141 -4.47 16.83 -8.34
CA GLY A 141 -3.24 17.56 -8.08
C GLY A 141 -2.37 16.85 -7.06
N LEU A 142 -1.07 16.76 -7.35
CA LEU A 142 -0.06 16.12 -6.52
C LEU A 142 1.04 17.12 -6.17
N MET A 143 1.54 17.06 -4.94
CA MET A 143 2.72 17.79 -4.50
C MET A 143 3.78 16.78 -4.07
N LEU A 144 4.77 16.55 -4.93
CA LEU A 144 5.79 15.52 -4.77
C LEU A 144 6.88 16.02 -3.80
N ALA A 145 7.23 15.23 -2.79
CA ALA A 145 8.18 15.58 -1.73
C ALA A 145 9.63 15.26 -2.15
N ASN A 146 10.18 16.06 -3.06
CA ASN A 146 11.51 15.84 -3.65
C ASN A 146 12.66 15.93 -2.63
N ASN A 147 12.51 16.73 -1.58
CA ASN A 147 13.49 16.81 -0.49
C ASN A 147 13.46 15.61 0.47
N GLU A 148 12.37 14.85 0.52
CA GLU A 148 12.19 13.72 1.44
C GLU A 148 12.43 12.37 0.75
N SER A 149 11.97 12.24 -0.49
CA SER A 149 12.10 11.01 -1.30
C SER A 149 12.57 11.30 -2.74
N PRO A 150 13.77 11.90 -2.93
CA PRO A 150 14.27 12.32 -4.24
C PRO A 150 14.41 11.17 -5.25
N CYS A 151 14.82 9.97 -4.84
CA CYS A 151 14.97 8.86 -5.77
C CYS A 151 13.62 8.39 -6.31
N THR A 152 12.58 8.42 -5.46
CA THR A 152 11.20 8.12 -5.81
C THR A 152 10.63 9.19 -6.73
N VAL A 153 10.81 10.47 -6.40
CA VAL A 153 10.35 11.59 -7.23
C VAL A 153 11.03 11.58 -8.60
N ASN A 154 12.34 11.31 -8.68
CA ASN A 154 13.08 11.16 -9.93
C ASN A 154 12.57 9.99 -10.79
N SER A 155 12.24 8.85 -10.17
CA SER A 155 11.61 7.72 -10.87
C SER A 155 10.24 8.09 -11.42
N PHE A 156 9.39 8.68 -10.58
CA PHE A 156 8.04 9.08 -10.95
C PHE A 156 8.04 10.13 -12.07
N ALA A 157 8.87 11.17 -11.95
CA ALA A 157 9.06 12.22 -12.96
C ALA A 157 9.56 11.66 -14.30
N SER A 158 10.52 10.73 -14.29
CA SER A 158 11.00 10.06 -15.50
C SER A 158 9.91 9.23 -16.18
N LEU A 159 9.08 8.52 -15.40
CA LEU A 159 7.94 7.76 -15.92
C LEU A 159 6.86 8.68 -16.49
N ILE A 160 6.60 9.83 -15.86
CA ILE A 160 5.73 10.90 -16.38
C ILE A 160 6.24 11.40 -17.73
N GLY A 161 7.51 11.79 -17.82
CA GLY A 161 8.11 12.31 -19.06
C GLY A 161 8.09 11.30 -20.22
N GLN A 162 8.02 10.01 -19.90
CA GLN A 162 7.89 8.91 -20.87
C GLN A 162 6.44 8.46 -21.08
N LYS A 163 5.45 9.20 -20.53
CA LYS A 163 4.02 8.91 -20.66
C LYS A 163 3.64 7.51 -20.17
N TYR A 164 4.36 6.98 -19.18
CA TYR A 164 4.21 5.61 -18.73
C TYR A 164 2.81 5.35 -18.16
N PHE A 165 2.28 6.30 -17.40
CA PHE A 165 0.97 6.23 -16.74
C PHE A 165 -0.22 6.54 -17.65
N ASP A 166 0.02 7.07 -18.86
CA ASP A 166 -1.05 7.41 -19.81
C ASP A 166 -1.85 6.17 -20.21
N ASN A 167 -3.17 6.29 -20.12
CA ASN A 167 -4.18 5.26 -20.41
C ASN A 167 -3.99 4.00 -19.56
N THR A 168 -3.66 4.16 -18.29
CA THR A 168 -3.53 3.06 -17.32
C THR A 168 -4.64 3.12 -16.28
N LYS A 169 -5.13 1.96 -15.84
CA LYS A 169 -6.21 1.89 -14.85
C LYS A 169 -5.67 1.84 -13.41
N CYS A 170 -6.40 2.43 -12.49
CA CYS A 170 -6.26 2.13 -11.06
C CYS A 170 -6.96 0.80 -10.79
N HIS A 171 -6.17 -0.22 -10.48
CA HIS A 171 -6.63 -1.61 -10.47
C HIS A 171 -7.17 -2.05 -9.10
N ARG A 172 -6.94 -1.27 -8.04
CA ARG A 172 -7.33 -1.64 -6.68
C ARG A 172 -7.80 -0.43 -5.87
N LEU A 173 -8.95 -0.57 -5.25
CA LEU A 173 -9.54 0.30 -4.26
C LEU A 173 -9.78 -0.53 -2.99
N THR A 174 -9.36 -0.01 -1.85
CA THR A 174 -9.68 -0.57 -0.53
C THR A 174 -10.60 0.39 0.22
N THR A 175 -11.67 -0.11 0.82
CA THR A 175 -12.67 0.62 1.62
C THR A 175 -12.87 0.05 3.03
N SER A 176 -11.91 -0.73 3.52
CA SER A 176 -11.98 -1.32 4.86
C SER A 176 -11.81 -0.26 5.95
N PRO A 177 -12.24 -0.52 7.20
CA PRO A 177 -12.15 0.45 8.29
C PRO A 177 -10.75 1.00 8.54
N GLY A 178 -9.71 0.16 8.41
CA GLY A 178 -8.31 0.50 8.71
C GLY A 178 -7.44 0.83 7.48
N LEU A 179 -7.95 0.69 6.26
CA LEU A 179 -7.22 0.97 5.03
C LEU A 179 -8.14 1.56 3.95
N GLY A 180 -7.94 2.83 3.62
CA GLY A 180 -8.67 3.55 2.58
C GLY A 180 -7.73 4.09 1.51
N VAL A 181 -7.44 3.29 0.49
CA VAL A 181 -6.49 3.64 -0.58
C VAL A 181 -7.01 3.34 -1.98
N LEU A 182 -6.62 4.15 -2.95
CA LEU A 182 -6.72 3.87 -4.38
C LEU A 182 -5.33 3.63 -4.96
N GLN A 183 -5.09 2.45 -5.52
CA GLN A 183 -3.79 2.03 -6.06
C GLN A 183 -3.79 2.00 -7.60
N CYS A 184 -2.76 2.59 -8.18
CA CYS A 184 -2.58 2.80 -9.61
C CYS A 184 -1.12 2.51 -10.02
N GLY A 185 -0.75 2.85 -11.26
CA GLY A 185 0.64 2.80 -11.72
C GLY A 185 1.12 1.44 -12.27
N ASP A 186 0.18 0.52 -12.54
CA ASP A 186 0.45 -0.72 -13.29
C ASP A 186 -0.15 -0.61 -14.71
N PRO A 187 0.67 -0.55 -15.78
CA PRO A 187 0.16 -0.54 -17.15
C PRO A 187 -0.58 -1.81 -17.58
N LYS A 188 -0.34 -2.96 -16.96
CA LYS A 188 -1.17 -4.17 -17.15
C LYS A 188 -2.50 -4.03 -16.43
N GLY A 189 -2.50 -3.31 -15.31
CA GLY A 189 -3.63 -3.11 -14.42
C GLY A 189 -4.10 -4.40 -13.75
N GLU A 190 -3.19 -5.32 -13.48
CA GLU A 190 -3.46 -6.58 -12.78
C GLU A 190 -2.79 -6.63 -11.40
N GLY A 191 -2.08 -5.56 -11.02
CA GLY A 191 -1.34 -5.41 -9.77
C GLY A 191 0.06 -6.04 -9.80
N THR A 192 0.51 -6.54 -10.96
CA THR A 192 1.78 -7.27 -11.09
C THR A 192 2.77 -6.65 -12.07
N GLY A 193 2.37 -5.64 -12.83
CA GLY A 193 3.28 -4.93 -13.73
C GLY A 193 4.15 -3.90 -13.00
N GLY A 194 5.19 -3.48 -13.72
CA GLY A 194 6.18 -2.51 -13.24
C GLY A 194 7.06 -2.01 -14.40
N PRO A 195 8.01 -1.11 -14.12
CA PRO A 195 8.77 -0.40 -15.15
C PRO A 195 10.01 -1.17 -15.64
N GLY A 196 10.19 -2.42 -15.21
CA GLY A 196 11.36 -3.24 -15.55
C GLY A 196 12.60 -2.96 -14.71
N TYR A 197 12.46 -2.10 -13.69
CA TYR A 197 13.45 -1.83 -12.66
C TYR A 197 12.78 -1.75 -11.29
N GLN A 198 13.60 -1.83 -10.26
CA GLN A 198 13.19 -1.64 -8.86
C GLN A 198 14.19 -0.75 -8.12
N PHE A 199 13.79 -0.13 -7.02
CA PHE A 199 14.66 0.71 -6.21
C PHE A 199 14.32 0.68 -4.72
N ALA A 200 15.25 1.20 -3.91
CA ALA A 200 15.19 1.22 -2.46
C ALA A 200 14.00 2.04 -1.93
N ASN A 201 13.60 1.77 -0.68
CA ASN A 201 12.68 2.65 0.05
C ASN A 201 13.42 3.90 0.53
N GLU A 202 12.68 5.00 0.68
CA GLU A 202 13.13 6.25 1.30
C GLU A 202 12.25 6.54 2.52
N TYR A 203 11.91 7.79 2.82
CA TYR A 203 11.00 8.16 3.90
C TYR A 203 9.66 7.41 3.80
N PRO A 204 9.11 6.84 4.89
CA PRO A 204 9.60 6.86 6.27
C PRO A 204 10.54 5.72 6.64
N THR A 205 10.82 4.78 5.73
CA THR A 205 11.60 3.57 6.03
C THR A 205 13.00 3.90 6.52
N ASP A 206 13.64 4.91 5.96
CA ASP A 206 14.98 5.38 6.33
C ASP A 206 15.04 6.13 7.69
N GLN A 207 13.89 6.38 8.32
CA GLN A 207 13.80 6.98 9.65
C GLN A 207 13.91 5.95 10.78
N TYR A 208 14.00 4.67 10.41
CA TYR A 208 14.16 3.56 11.35
C TYR A 208 15.55 2.93 11.19
N PRO A 209 16.23 2.58 12.29
CA PRO A 209 17.43 1.77 12.23
C PRO A 209 17.17 0.44 11.50
N PRO A 210 18.19 -0.13 10.81
CA PRO A 210 18.07 -1.45 10.22
C PRO A 210 17.64 -2.50 11.27
N ASN A 211 16.63 -3.30 10.92
CA ASN A 211 16.03 -4.33 11.77
C ASN A 211 15.30 -3.82 13.04
N ASP A 212 14.95 -2.53 13.12
CA ASP A 212 14.10 -2.04 14.20
C ASP A 212 12.70 -2.71 14.11
N PRO A 213 12.23 -3.40 15.16
CA PRO A 213 10.89 -3.99 15.20
C PRO A 213 9.77 -2.98 14.94
N LYS A 214 9.96 -1.71 15.34
CA LYS A 214 8.99 -0.63 15.08
C LYS A 214 8.77 -0.38 13.60
N ALA A 215 9.73 -0.76 12.75
CA ALA A 215 9.59 -0.66 11.30
C ALA A 215 8.55 -1.65 10.74
N GLN A 216 8.01 -2.57 11.54
CA GLN A 216 6.93 -3.48 11.19
C GLN A 216 5.60 -3.13 11.87
N GLU A 217 5.60 -2.23 12.85
CA GLU A 217 4.39 -1.81 13.56
C GLU A 217 3.58 -0.84 12.69
N PRO A 218 2.24 -0.97 12.64
CA PRO A 218 1.41 -0.04 11.91
C PRO A 218 1.56 1.40 12.43
N VAL A 219 1.79 2.32 11.49
CA VAL A 219 1.73 3.77 11.71
C VAL A 219 0.59 4.35 10.88
N LEU A 220 0.14 5.54 11.27
CA LEU A 220 -0.90 6.28 10.58
C LEU A 220 -0.32 6.99 9.35
N TYR A 221 -0.79 6.60 8.17
CA TYR A 221 -0.65 7.34 6.93
C TYR A 221 -1.89 8.24 6.81
N PRO A 222 -1.76 9.57 6.97
CA PRO A 222 -2.89 10.47 6.94
C PRO A 222 -3.57 10.50 5.57
N ARG A 223 -4.86 10.83 5.55
CA ARG A 223 -5.55 11.23 4.32
C ARG A 223 -4.74 12.28 3.56
N GLY A 224 -4.63 12.09 2.25
CA GLY A 224 -3.84 12.94 1.35
C GLY A 224 -2.42 12.44 1.13
N THR A 225 -1.99 11.35 1.78
CA THR A 225 -0.66 10.77 1.54
C THR A 225 -0.58 10.09 0.17
N LEU A 226 0.49 10.36 -0.57
CA LEU A 226 0.88 9.65 -1.78
C LEU A 226 2.09 8.75 -1.46
N ALA A 227 1.96 7.44 -1.68
CA ALA A 227 3.01 6.48 -1.33
C ALA A 227 3.20 5.37 -2.37
N MET A 228 4.41 4.82 -2.44
CA MET A 228 4.74 3.73 -3.35
C MET A 228 4.14 2.41 -2.88
N ALA A 229 3.55 1.65 -3.81
CA ALA A 229 3.26 0.24 -3.58
C ALA A 229 4.53 -0.59 -3.86
N ASN A 230 4.72 -1.67 -3.10
CA ASN A 230 5.86 -2.56 -3.27
C ASN A 230 5.51 -4.01 -2.90
N ALA A 231 6.40 -4.94 -3.25
CA ALA A 231 6.30 -6.37 -2.92
C ALA A 231 7.18 -6.76 -1.72
N GLY A 232 7.51 -5.77 -0.87
CA GLY A 232 8.49 -5.85 0.21
C GLY A 232 9.51 -4.72 0.14
N PRO A 233 10.31 -4.50 1.20
CA PRO A 233 11.28 -3.42 1.25
C PRO A 233 12.25 -3.45 0.06
N GLY A 234 12.48 -2.29 -0.56
CA GLY A 234 13.42 -2.14 -1.68
C GLY A 234 12.95 -2.71 -3.02
N THR A 235 11.63 -2.83 -3.19
CA THR A 235 11.00 -3.28 -4.44
C THR A 235 10.06 -2.23 -5.03
N ASN A 236 10.31 -0.95 -4.77
CA ASN A 236 9.55 0.12 -5.40
C ASN A 236 9.74 0.06 -6.92
N GLY A 237 8.64 0.19 -7.65
CA GLY A 237 8.63 0.18 -9.11
C GLY A 237 7.87 1.39 -9.65
N SER A 238 6.71 1.17 -10.24
CA SER A 238 5.86 2.23 -10.78
C SER A 238 4.51 2.35 -10.08
N GLN A 239 4.12 1.34 -9.31
CA GLN A 239 2.83 1.33 -8.64
C GLN A 239 2.87 2.24 -7.41
N PHE A 240 1.79 2.99 -7.22
CA PHE A 240 1.61 3.91 -6.10
C PHE A 240 0.16 3.83 -5.62
N PHE A 241 -0.07 4.27 -4.39
CA PHE A 241 -1.40 4.40 -3.83
C PHE A 241 -1.62 5.78 -3.22
N MET A 242 -2.86 6.20 -3.28
CA MET A 242 -3.37 7.47 -2.78
C MET A 242 -4.27 7.19 -1.58
N VAL A 243 -3.90 7.74 -0.42
CA VAL A 243 -4.64 7.57 0.83
C VAL A 243 -5.80 8.55 0.88
N TYR A 244 -7.03 8.07 0.66
CA TYR A 244 -8.23 8.92 0.74
C TYR A 244 -8.85 8.91 2.14
N LYS A 245 -8.45 8.00 3.02
CA LYS A 245 -8.86 7.99 4.43
C LYS A 245 -7.66 7.57 5.27
N ASP A 246 -7.49 8.19 6.42
CA ASP A 246 -6.51 7.80 7.44
C ASP A 246 -6.38 6.27 7.51
N SER A 247 -5.17 5.79 7.23
CA SER A 247 -4.88 4.37 7.00
C SER A 247 -3.73 3.91 7.86
N GLN A 248 -3.79 2.66 8.32
CA GLN A 248 -2.75 2.07 9.16
C GLN A 248 -1.92 1.09 8.33
N LEU A 249 -0.64 1.39 8.17
CA LEU A 249 0.31 0.57 7.41
C LEU A 249 1.65 0.56 8.13
N PRO A 250 2.47 -0.50 8.02
CA PRO A 250 3.86 -0.43 8.43
C PRO A 250 4.60 0.72 7.71
N PRO A 251 5.64 1.34 8.30
CA PRO A 251 6.45 2.39 7.68
C PRO A 251 7.40 1.86 6.57
N GLN A 252 6.89 0.97 5.72
CA GLN A 252 7.61 0.26 4.66
C GLN A 252 7.17 0.68 3.26
N TYR A 253 6.36 1.74 3.15
CA TYR A 253 5.88 2.28 1.88
C TYR A 253 6.38 3.72 1.76
N THR A 254 7.22 3.97 0.76
CA THR A 254 7.84 5.28 0.59
C THR A 254 6.77 6.33 0.37
N VAL A 255 6.68 7.32 1.26
CA VAL A 255 5.85 8.51 1.12
C VAL A 255 6.62 9.51 0.27
N PHE A 256 6.09 9.86 -0.89
CA PHE A 256 6.78 10.71 -1.86
C PHE A 256 5.96 11.92 -2.30
N GLY A 257 4.88 12.22 -1.58
CA GLY A 257 4.12 13.43 -1.82
C GLY A 257 2.80 13.48 -1.08
N THR A 258 2.04 14.52 -1.39
CA THR A 258 0.69 14.74 -0.89
C THR A 258 -0.28 15.03 -2.04
N ILE A 259 -1.56 14.87 -1.76
CA ILE A 259 -2.66 15.05 -2.71
C ILE A 259 -3.34 16.37 -2.38
N GLN A 260 -3.54 17.20 -3.39
CA GLN A 260 -4.17 18.50 -3.25
C GLN A 260 -5.70 18.36 -3.02
N PRO A 261 -6.37 19.39 -2.47
CA PRO A 261 -7.79 19.30 -2.09
C PRO A 261 -8.75 18.90 -3.22
N ASP A 262 -8.48 19.32 -4.45
CA ASP A 262 -9.24 18.93 -5.65
C ASP A 262 -9.12 17.43 -5.92
N GLY A 263 -7.92 16.86 -5.79
CA GLY A 263 -7.67 15.43 -5.89
C GLY A 263 -8.36 14.63 -4.79
N LEU A 264 -8.38 15.16 -3.57
CA LEU A 264 -9.08 14.55 -2.44
C LEU A 264 -10.60 14.44 -2.69
N ALA A 265 -11.21 15.44 -3.32
CA ALA A 265 -12.63 15.39 -3.71
C ALA A 265 -12.90 14.33 -4.80
N THR A 266 -12.00 14.22 -5.78
CA THR A 266 -12.07 13.15 -6.80
C THR A 266 -11.97 11.76 -6.17
N LEU A 267 -11.06 11.57 -5.21
CA LEU A 267 -10.89 10.30 -4.51
C LEU A 267 -12.11 9.94 -3.65
N ASP A 268 -12.75 10.92 -3.01
CA ASP A 268 -13.99 10.70 -2.24
C ASP A 268 -15.12 10.20 -3.12
N LYS A 269 -15.27 10.80 -4.30
CA LYS A 269 -16.26 10.37 -5.30
C LYS A 269 -16.03 8.91 -5.70
N ILE A 270 -14.77 8.53 -5.98
CA ILE A 270 -14.39 7.15 -6.34
C ILE A 270 -14.67 6.20 -5.18
N ALA A 271 -14.22 6.53 -3.97
CA ALA A 271 -14.39 5.68 -2.79
C ALA A 271 -15.88 5.48 -2.42
N LYS A 272 -16.70 6.54 -2.55
CA LYS A 272 -18.15 6.47 -2.32
C LYS A 272 -18.88 5.57 -3.30
N ALA A 273 -18.39 5.47 -4.55
CA ALA A 273 -18.93 4.52 -5.53
C ALA A 273 -18.62 3.05 -5.14
N GLY A 274 -17.58 2.84 -4.33
CA GLY A 274 -17.25 1.54 -3.74
C GLY A 274 -16.42 0.65 -4.65
N VAL A 275 -16.21 -0.58 -4.18
CA VAL A 275 -15.47 -1.64 -4.90
C VAL A 275 -16.45 -2.41 -5.79
N ALA A 276 -15.99 -2.81 -6.97
CA ALA A 276 -16.74 -3.66 -7.88
C ALA A 276 -17.15 -4.97 -7.16
N GLY A 277 -18.42 -5.32 -7.24
CA GLY A 277 -18.98 -6.47 -6.51
C GLY A 277 -19.30 -6.21 -5.03
N GLY A 278 -19.12 -4.98 -4.53
CA GLY A 278 -19.57 -4.57 -3.20
C GLY A 278 -18.69 -5.02 -2.03
N GLY A 279 -17.49 -5.53 -2.31
CA GLY A 279 -16.50 -5.90 -1.28
C GLY A 279 -15.78 -4.69 -0.68
N GLU A 280 -14.81 -4.95 0.19
CA GLU A 280 -13.95 -3.92 0.79
C GLU A 280 -12.58 -3.78 0.10
N ASP A 281 -12.22 -4.68 -0.82
CA ASP A 281 -10.97 -4.62 -1.56
C ASP A 281 -11.13 -5.26 -2.94
N GLY A 282 -10.64 -4.58 -3.98
CA GLY A 282 -10.76 -5.06 -5.36
C GLY A 282 -10.74 -3.93 -6.37
N ALA A 283 -11.16 -4.20 -7.61
CA ALA A 283 -11.27 -3.14 -8.61
C ALA A 283 -12.30 -2.07 -8.20
N PRO A 284 -12.10 -0.78 -8.51
CA PRO A 284 -13.12 0.25 -8.32
C PRO A 284 -14.45 -0.11 -9.03
N ALA A 285 -15.61 0.17 -8.40
CA ALA A 285 -16.92 -0.06 -9.02
C ALA A 285 -17.14 0.83 -10.24
N THR A 286 -16.66 2.07 -10.17
CA THR A 286 -16.52 2.97 -11.31
C THR A 286 -15.07 2.92 -11.78
N GLU A 287 -14.83 2.47 -13.01
CA GLU A 287 -13.48 2.39 -13.56
C GLU A 287 -12.77 3.75 -13.47
N VAL A 288 -11.54 3.72 -12.97
CA VAL A 288 -10.65 4.88 -12.88
C VAL A 288 -9.48 4.65 -13.81
N THR A 289 -9.40 5.49 -14.83
CA THR A 289 -8.33 5.46 -15.82
C THR A 289 -7.58 6.77 -15.79
N ILE A 290 -6.27 6.69 -15.59
CA ILE A 290 -5.34 7.81 -15.73
C ILE A 290 -5.22 8.09 -17.22
N THR A 291 -5.72 9.23 -17.67
CA THR A 291 -5.63 9.64 -19.07
C THR A 291 -4.25 10.22 -19.36
N SER A 292 -3.72 11.02 -18.44
CA SER A 292 -2.39 11.62 -18.52
C SER A 292 -1.88 12.06 -17.16
N VAL A 293 -0.56 12.12 -17.01
CA VAL A 293 0.11 12.77 -15.87
C VAL A 293 1.15 13.73 -16.43
N LEU A 294 1.25 14.93 -15.86
CA LEU A 294 2.21 15.96 -16.25
C LEU A 294 2.88 16.54 -15.02
N LEU A 295 4.15 16.96 -15.14
CA LEU A 295 4.76 17.88 -14.19
C LEU A 295 4.33 19.30 -14.57
N ASP A 296 4.07 20.15 -13.57
CA ASP A 296 3.62 21.53 -13.78
C ASP A 296 4.77 22.53 -13.98
#